data_AF-A0A7K6WXG4-F1
#
_entry.id   AF-A0A7K6WXG4-F1
#
_cell.length_a   1.000
_cell.length_b   1.000
_cell.length_c   1.000
_cell.angle_alpha   90.00
_cell.angle_beta   90.00
_cell.angle_gamma   90.00
#
_symmetry.space_group_name_H-M   'P 1'
#
loop_
_entity.id
_entity.type
_entity.pdbx_description
1 polymer ?
#
loop_
_entity_poly.entity_id
_entity_poly.type
_entity_poly.pdbx_seq_one_letter_code
_entity_poly.pdbx_strand_id
1 'polypeptide(L)'
;CRPCPPGTFSSAAGLGGCTLCRKCEGRFTYLKECSSKSDAECTCKEGYRCSSHGCSRCDRSCGVGQENTGSGCQTCRYGTFNDQPNGSCKNWTKCSANQVLEPGTAAKDVICKDASDSPTLVSTLPTT
;
A
#
# COMPACT_ATOMS: atom_id res chain seq x y z
N CYS A 1 6.09 -33.19 26.45
CA CYS A 1 5.36 -32.37 25.46
C CYS A 1 5.22 -33.15 24.17
N ARG A 2 4.02 -33.22 23.57
CA ARG A 2 3.82 -33.84 22.24
C ARG A 2 3.87 -32.75 21.16
N PRO A 3 4.44 -33.02 19.97
CA PRO A 3 4.40 -32.08 18.86
C PRO A 3 2.96 -31.92 18.34
N CYS A 4 2.66 -30.74 17.79
CA CYS A 4 1.39 -30.48 17.14
C CYS A 4 1.21 -31.34 15.88
N PRO A 5 0.01 -31.88 15.62
CA PRO A 5 -0.27 -32.63 14.41
C PRO A 5 -0.14 -31.76 13.15
N PRO A 6 0.05 -32.36 11.96
CA PRO A 6 0.14 -31.63 10.69
C PRO A 6 -1.05 -30.68 10.48
N GLY A 7 -0.76 -29.47 10.00
CA GLY A 7 -1.78 -28.44 9.82
C GLY A 7 -2.17 -27.70 11.10
N THR A 8 -1.44 -27.88 12.20
CA THR A 8 -1.61 -27.11 13.44
C THR A 8 -0.28 -26.63 14.03
N PHE A 9 -0.32 -25.60 14.87
CA PHE A 9 0.85 -25.00 15.52
C PHE A 9 0.58 -24.63 16.98
N SER A 10 1.63 -24.47 17.78
CA SER A 10 1.55 -23.81 19.09
C SER A 10 2.74 -22.88 19.29
N SER A 11 2.48 -21.59 19.53
CA SER A 11 3.53 -20.57 19.70
C SER A 11 4.18 -20.60 21.08
N ALA A 12 3.55 -21.23 22.08
CA ALA A 12 4.10 -21.39 23.42
C ALA A 12 4.01 -22.85 23.89
N ALA A 13 5.03 -23.27 24.64
CA ALA A 13 5.04 -24.58 25.29
C ALA A 13 4.05 -24.58 26.46
N GLY A 14 3.37 -25.71 26.68
CA GLY A 14 2.44 -25.86 27.81
C GLY A 14 1.05 -25.27 27.58
N LEU A 15 0.78 -24.69 26.41
CA LEU A 15 -0.60 -24.43 25.98
C LEU A 15 -1.34 -25.77 25.85
N GLY A 16 -2.58 -25.83 26.38
CA GLY A 16 -3.39 -27.05 26.42
C GLY A 16 -3.89 -27.55 25.06
N GLY A 17 -3.43 -26.98 23.94
CA GLY A 17 -3.86 -27.35 22.59
C GLY A 17 -3.04 -26.68 21.48
N CYS A 18 -3.24 -27.16 20.26
CA CYS A 18 -2.64 -26.61 19.04
C CYS A 18 -3.70 -25.85 18.23
N THR A 19 -3.32 -24.74 17.64
CA THR A 19 -4.16 -23.88 16.80
C THR A 19 -4.08 -24.32 15.34
N LEU A 20 -5.18 -24.24 14.60
CA LEU A 20 -5.19 -24.54 13.17
C LEU A 20 -4.31 -23.54 12.40
N CYS A 21 -3.51 -24.03 11.47
CA CYS A 21 -2.72 -23.18 10.59
C CYS A 21 -3.61 -22.35 9.66
N ARG A 22 -3.23 -21.08 9.46
CA ARG A 22 -3.77 -20.23 8.40
C ARG A 22 -3.49 -20.84 7.03
N LYS A 23 -4.48 -20.75 6.13
CA LYS A 23 -4.35 -21.12 4.73
C LYS A 23 -4.22 -19.88 3.84
N CYS A 24 -3.30 -19.93 2.89
CA CYS A 24 -3.07 -18.85 1.93
C CYS A 24 -3.65 -19.25 0.56
N GLU A 25 -4.94 -19.02 0.36
CA GLU A 25 -5.69 -19.42 -0.84
C GLU A 25 -6.20 -18.19 -1.63
N GLY A 26 -6.69 -18.40 -2.86
CA GLY A 26 -7.27 -17.33 -3.68
C GLY A 26 -6.23 -16.29 -4.13
N ARG A 27 -6.34 -15.06 -3.61
CA ARG A 27 -5.40 -13.94 -3.90
C ARG A 27 -4.13 -13.97 -3.05
N PHE A 28 -4.08 -14.85 -2.05
CA PHE A 28 -2.94 -15.01 -1.18
C PHE A 28 -1.96 -16.06 -1.71
N THR A 29 -0.71 -15.96 -1.27
CA THR A 29 0.35 -16.95 -1.43
C THR A 29 1.12 -17.06 -0.11
N TYR A 30 1.76 -18.20 0.13
CA TYR A 30 2.58 -18.39 1.33
C TYR A 30 3.84 -17.52 1.24
N LEU A 31 4.01 -16.63 2.21
CA LEU A 31 5.30 -16.00 2.49
C LEU A 31 6.15 -16.94 3.36
N LYS A 32 5.49 -17.63 4.31
CA LYS A 32 6.07 -18.63 5.17
C LYS A 32 5.05 -19.73 5.43
N GLU A 33 5.48 -20.97 5.28
CA GLU A 33 4.63 -22.13 5.57
C GLU A 33 4.42 -22.32 7.07
N CYS A 34 3.31 -22.94 7.42
CA CYS A 34 3.04 -23.28 8.81
C CYS A 34 4.01 -24.34 9.32
N SER A 35 4.32 -24.28 10.61
CA SER A 35 5.11 -25.30 11.31
C SER A 35 4.44 -25.67 12.63
N SER A 36 4.92 -26.71 13.31
CA SER A 36 4.38 -27.08 14.63
C SER A 36 4.53 -25.99 15.71
N LYS A 37 5.34 -24.95 15.47
CA LYS A 37 5.66 -23.89 16.43
C LYS A 37 5.21 -22.49 16.01
N SER A 38 4.81 -22.30 14.76
CA SER A 38 4.41 -20.99 14.23
C SER A 38 3.38 -21.14 13.13
N ASP A 39 2.46 -20.19 13.07
CA ASP A 39 1.45 -20.11 12.03
C ASP A 39 2.07 -19.84 10.64
N ALA A 40 1.30 -20.08 9.59
CA ALA A 40 1.64 -19.62 8.26
C ALA A 40 1.52 -18.11 8.15
N GLU A 41 2.44 -17.50 7.39
CA GLU A 41 2.38 -16.09 7.03
C GLU A 41 1.99 -16.00 5.54
N CYS A 42 0.91 -15.26 5.25
CA CYS A 42 0.44 -15.05 3.89
C CYS A 42 0.86 -13.68 3.36
N THR A 43 1.18 -13.63 2.08
CA THR A 43 1.30 -12.40 1.30
C THR A 43 0.36 -12.44 0.09
N CYS A 44 0.27 -11.35 -0.65
CA CYS A 44 -0.56 -11.28 -1.86
C CYS A 44 0.20 -11.77 -3.09
N LYS A 45 -0.52 -12.36 -4.05
CA LYS A 45 0.01 -12.68 -5.38
C LYS A 45 0.39 -11.41 -6.14
N GLU A 46 1.20 -11.58 -7.19
CA GLU A 46 1.58 -10.48 -8.09
C GLU A 46 0.33 -9.73 -8.61
N GLY A 47 0.45 -8.40 -8.72
CA GLY A 47 -0.68 -7.52 -9.05
C GLY A 47 -1.59 -7.15 -7.86
N TYR A 48 -1.28 -7.63 -6.66
CA TYR A 48 -1.98 -7.28 -5.43
C TYR A 48 -1.01 -6.84 -4.33
N ARG A 49 -1.54 -6.15 -3.33
CA ARG A 49 -0.79 -5.72 -2.15
C ARG A 49 -1.61 -5.92 -0.88
N CYS A 50 -0.89 -6.12 0.23
CA CYS A 50 -1.50 -6.16 1.55
C CYS A 50 -2.02 -4.76 1.89
N SER A 51 -3.29 -4.65 2.27
CA SER A 51 -3.92 -3.38 2.67
C SER A 51 -4.38 -3.34 4.13
N SER A 52 -4.14 -4.41 4.89
CA SER A 52 -4.53 -4.55 6.29
C SER A 52 -3.44 -5.22 7.12
N HIS A 53 -3.55 -5.10 8.44
CA HIS A 53 -2.64 -5.75 9.39
C HIS A 53 -2.60 -7.28 9.17
N GLY A 54 -1.40 -7.86 9.20
CA GLY A 54 -1.19 -9.29 8.95
C GLY A 54 -1.61 -9.75 7.55
N CYS A 55 -1.71 -8.83 6.59
CA CYS A 55 -2.15 -9.10 5.22
C CYS A 55 -3.46 -9.91 5.19
N SER A 56 -4.49 -9.49 5.93
CA SER A 56 -5.80 -10.15 5.90
C SER A 56 -6.61 -9.84 4.64
N ARG A 57 -6.21 -8.83 3.87
CA ARG A 57 -6.84 -8.39 2.62
C ARG A 57 -5.81 -8.06 1.56
N CYS A 58 -6.09 -8.52 0.33
CA CYS A 58 -5.34 -8.21 -0.88
C CYS A 58 -6.14 -7.26 -1.79
N ASP A 59 -5.70 -6.01 -1.85
CA ASP A 59 -6.20 -5.03 -2.80
C ASP A 59 -5.36 -5.04 -4.08
N ARG A 60 -5.97 -4.66 -5.20
CA ARG A 60 -5.23 -4.55 -6.46
C ARG A 60 -4.15 -3.48 -6.33
N SER A 61 -2.99 -3.79 -6.88
CA SER A 61 -1.92 -2.81 -7.02
C SER A 61 -2.21 -1.93 -8.24
N CYS A 62 -2.26 -0.62 -8.03
CA CYS A 62 -2.54 0.36 -9.10
C CYS A 62 -1.25 1.06 -9.52
N GLY A 63 -1.14 1.33 -10.82
CA GLY A 63 0.02 1.99 -11.39
C GLY A 63 0.02 3.50 -11.17
N VAL A 64 1.08 4.14 -11.66
CA VAL A 64 1.17 5.59 -11.78
C VAL A 64 -0.01 6.09 -12.63
N GLY A 65 -0.60 7.20 -12.21
CA GLY A 65 -1.79 7.81 -12.80
C GLY A 65 -3.09 7.07 -12.56
N GLN A 66 -3.10 6.11 -11.65
CA GLN A 66 -4.30 5.43 -11.19
C GLN A 66 -4.42 5.49 -9.66
N GLU A 67 -5.64 5.38 -9.17
CA GLU A 67 -5.93 5.17 -7.75
C GLU A 67 -6.80 3.92 -7.57
N ASN A 68 -6.69 3.29 -6.40
CA ASN A 68 -7.56 2.17 -6.07
C ASN A 68 -8.91 2.69 -5.56
N THR A 69 -9.94 2.50 -6.35
CA THR A 69 -11.33 2.74 -5.93
C THR A 69 -11.95 1.44 -5.43
N GLY A 70 -13.11 1.49 -4.76
CA GLY A 70 -13.81 0.28 -4.33
C GLY A 70 -14.11 -0.72 -5.47
N SER A 71 -14.18 -0.25 -6.73
CA SER A 71 -14.36 -1.07 -7.93
C SER A 71 -13.03 -1.53 -8.58
N GLY A 72 -11.87 -1.07 -8.08
CA GLY A 72 -10.53 -1.39 -8.58
C GLY A 72 -9.76 -0.15 -9.03
N CYS A 73 -8.67 -0.37 -9.77
CA CYS A 73 -7.84 0.72 -10.26
C CYS A 73 -8.60 1.57 -11.29
N GLN A 74 -8.63 2.87 -11.06
CA GLN A 74 -9.22 3.86 -11.95
C GLN A 74 -8.18 4.91 -12.29
N THR A 75 -8.16 5.37 -13.54
CA THR A 75 -7.30 6.48 -13.97
C THR A 75 -7.72 7.77 -13.28
N CYS A 76 -6.74 8.58 -12.88
CA CYS A 76 -7.00 9.89 -12.29
C CYS A 76 -7.86 10.75 -13.20
N ARG A 77 -8.85 11.43 -12.61
CA ARG A 77 -9.75 12.32 -13.34
C ARG A 77 -8.99 13.54 -13.83
N TYR A 78 -9.50 14.17 -14.88
CA TYR A 78 -8.94 15.43 -15.37
C TYR A 78 -8.90 16.47 -14.23
N GLY A 79 -7.78 17.20 -14.12
CA GLY A 79 -7.51 18.08 -12.99
C GLY A 79 -6.78 17.41 -11.81
N THR A 80 -6.48 16.11 -11.90
CA THR A 80 -5.77 15.36 -10.86
C THR A 80 -4.66 14.48 -11.43
N PHE A 81 -3.68 14.14 -10.60
CA PHE A 81 -2.59 13.24 -10.94
C PHE A 81 -2.21 12.32 -9.77
N ASN A 82 -1.55 11.21 -10.07
CA ASN A 82 -0.85 10.39 -9.10
C ASN A 82 0.50 9.95 -9.69
N ASP A 83 1.59 10.42 -9.10
CA ASP A 83 2.97 10.16 -9.53
C ASP A 83 3.58 8.90 -8.89
N GLN A 84 2.84 8.22 -8.01
CA GLN A 84 3.34 7.06 -7.26
C GLN A 84 2.46 5.83 -7.46
N PRO A 85 3.04 4.61 -7.55
CA PRO A 85 2.24 3.39 -7.55
C PRO A 85 1.46 3.28 -6.24
N ASN A 86 0.21 2.83 -6.32
CA ASN A 86 -0.69 2.69 -5.17
C ASN A 86 -0.98 3.98 -4.38
N GLY A 87 -0.61 5.14 -4.94
CA GLY A 87 -1.02 6.44 -4.43
C GLY A 87 -2.51 6.73 -4.68
N SER A 88 -2.91 7.91 -4.24
CA SER A 88 -4.24 8.48 -4.51
C SER A 88 -4.08 9.67 -5.46
N CYS A 89 -5.11 9.94 -6.26
CA CYS A 89 -5.09 11.09 -7.16
C CYS A 89 -5.18 12.39 -6.35
N LYS A 90 -4.24 13.31 -6.59
CA LYS A 90 -4.14 14.64 -5.99
C LYS A 90 -4.47 15.69 -7.04
N ASN A 91 -5.01 16.84 -6.63
CA ASN A 91 -5.28 17.93 -7.57
C ASN A 91 -3.99 18.45 -8.21
N TRP A 92 -4.07 18.87 -9.47
CA TRP A 92 -2.97 19.57 -10.11
C TRP A 92 -2.66 20.89 -9.40
N THR A 93 -1.38 21.25 -9.41
CA THR A 93 -0.90 22.59 -9.04
C THR A 93 -1.56 23.64 -9.93
N LYS A 94 -2.06 24.71 -9.31
CA LYS A 94 -2.70 25.83 -10.01
C LYS A 94 -1.65 26.91 -10.30
N CYS A 95 -1.24 27.03 -11.55
CA CYS A 95 -0.41 28.15 -12.00
C CYS A 95 -1.26 29.42 -12.21
N SER A 96 -0.64 30.60 -12.11
CA SER A 96 -1.28 31.85 -12.55
C SER A 96 -1.53 31.82 -14.07
N ALA A 97 -2.44 32.67 -14.55
CA ALA A 97 -2.79 32.73 -15.97
C ALA A 97 -1.53 32.83 -16.87
N ASN A 98 -1.46 31.98 -17.91
CA ASN A 98 -0.35 31.90 -18.87
C ASN A 98 1.03 31.47 -18.31
N GLN A 99 1.09 30.97 -17.08
CA GLN A 99 2.31 30.48 -16.43
C GLN A 99 2.48 28.95 -16.45
N VAL A 100 1.67 28.20 -17.20
CA VAL A 100 1.90 26.76 -17.37
C VAL A 100 3.05 26.53 -18.36
N LEU A 101 4.09 25.80 -17.94
CA LEU A 101 5.17 25.29 -18.79
C LEU A 101 4.80 23.93 -19.38
N GLU A 102 4.44 22.99 -18.51
CA GLU A 102 4.02 21.65 -18.91
C GLU A 102 2.62 21.36 -18.38
N PRO A 103 1.69 20.89 -19.24
CA PRO A 103 0.35 20.52 -18.80
C PRO A 103 0.41 19.28 -17.90
N GLY A 104 -0.45 19.26 -16.89
CA GLY A 104 -0.64 18.10 -16.03
C GLY A 104 -1.22 16.91 -16.81
N THR A 105 -0.93 15.71 -16.34
CA THR A 105 -1.50 14.46 -16.85
C THR A 105 -2.05 13.65 -15.69
N ALA A 106 -2.64 12.48 -15.96
CA ALA A 106 -3.00 11.57 -14.88
C ALA A 106 -1.77 11.13 -14.06
N ALA A 107 -0.59 11.08 -14.67
CA ALA A 107 0.64 10.57 -14.04
C ALA A 107 1.56 11.66 -13.46
N LYS A 108 1.39 12.92 -13.86
CA LYS A 108 2.30 14.02 -13.52
C LYS A 108 1.54 15.30 -13.23
N ASP A 109 2.07 16.09 -12.32
CA ASP A 109 1.54 17.42 -12.02
C ASP A 109 1.81 18.42 -13.15
N VAL A 110 1.11 19.54 -13.11
CA VAL A 110 1.40 20.74 -13.91
C VAL A 110 2.72 21.36 -13.44
N ILE A 111 3.58 21.78 -14.38
CA ILE A 111 4.79 22.55 -14.07
C ILE A 111 4.55 24.02 -14.40
N CYS A 112 4.78 24.93 -13.45
CA CYS A 112 4.64 26.37 -13.63
C CYS A 112 5.98 27.03 -14.03
N LYS A 113 5.92 28.16 -14.76
CA LYS A 113 7.09 28.97 -15.19
C LYS A 113 7.90 29.50 -14.02
N ASP A 114 7.20 30.04 -13.03
CA ASP A 114 7.78 30.50 -11.80
C ASP A 114 7.40 29.47 -10.74
N ALA A 115 8.35 28.67 -10.28
CA ALA A 115 8.19 27.89 -9.06
C ALA A 115 8.17 28.87 -7.87
N SER A 116 7.11 29.67 -7.76
CA SER A 116 6.93 30.62 -6.67
C SER A 116 6.60 29.83 -5.40
N ASP A 117 7.67 29.57 -4.66
CA ASP A 117 7.73 29.24 -3.25
C ASP A 117 6.88 28.03 -2.81
N SER A 118 7.49 26.86 -2.84
CA SER A 118 7.08 25.79 -1.93
C SER A 118 7.22 26.33 -0.50
N PRO A 119 6.21 26.24 0.39
CA PRO A 119 6.48 26.38 1.82
C PRO A 119 7.29 25.16 2.21
N THR A 120 8.60 25.27 2.06
CA THR A 120 9.56 24.48 2.81
C THR A 120 9.19 24.76 4.26
N LEU A 121 8.48 23.83 4.91
CA LEU A 121 8.34 23.82 6.36
C LEU A 121 9.74 23.55 6.92
N VAL A 122 10.60 24.57 6.86
CA VAL A 122 11.79 24.67 7.69
C VAL A 122 11.23 24.96 9.08
N SER A 123 10.93 23.89 9.82
CA SER A 123 10.74 23.98 11.25
C SER A 123 12.12 24.20 11.87
N THR A 124 12.60 25.43 11.82
CA THR A 124 13.58 25.92 12.79
C THR A 124 12.84 26.12 14.10
N LEU A 125 13.04 25.18 15.02
CA LEU A 125 12.69 25.37 16.42
C LEU A 125 13.92 26.00 17.11
N PRO A 126 13.86 27.25 17.60
CA PRO A 126 14.82 27.73 18.58
C PRO A 126 14.30 27.49 20.01
N THR A 127 15.14 27.89 20.97
CA THR A 127 14.89 28.04 22.42
C THR A 127 15.05 26.74 23.24
N THR A 128 15.82 26.69 24.34
CA THR A 128 16.48 27.72 25.17
C THR A 128 17.56 27.03 25.99
#